data_AF-A0A3D2IM83-F1
#
_entry.id   AF-A0A3D2IM83-F1
#
_cell.length_a   1.000
_cell.length_b   1.000
_cell.length_c   1.000
_cell.angle_alpha   90.00
_cell.angle_beta   90.00
_cell.angle_gamma   90.00
#
_symmetry.space_group_name_H-M   'P 1'
#
loop_
_entity.id
_entity.type
_entity.pdbx_description
1 polymer ?
#
loop_
_entity_poly.entity_id
_entity_poly.type
_entity_poly.pdbx_seq_one_letter_code
_entity_poly.pdbx_strand_id
1 'polypeptide(L)' 'MSQEECRVLPDAVDAIIDLYRDRPGCRDLEQAAEHLAGHALYEIETGGASKVAFGAAKARELLEG' A
#
# COMPACT_ATOMS: atom_id res chain seq x y z
N MET A 1 -1.70 -14.73 0.18
CA MET A 1 -1.20 -13.65 -0.68
C MET A 1 0.30 -13.79 -0.89
N SER A 2 0.69 -13.94 -2.15
CA SER A 2 2.06 -14.00 -2.66
C SER A 2 2.51 -12.62 -3.13
N GLN A 3 3.83 -12.44 -3.31
CA GLN A 3 4.42 -11.16 -3.72
C GLN A 3 3.94 -10.70 -5.11
N GLU A 4 3.53 -11.63 -5.97
CA GLU A 4 3.01 -11.33 -7.31
C GLU A 4 1.57 -10.77 -7.28
N GLU A 5 0.82 -11.06 -6.22
CA GLU A 5 -0.60 -10.68 -6.05
C GLU A 5 -0.78 -9.28 -5.43
N CYS A 6 0.22 -8.78 -4.70
CA CYS A 6 0.22 -7.43 -4.13
C CYS A 6 1.48 -6.69 -4.56
N ARG A 7 1.32 -5.67 -5.40
CA ARG A 7 2.43 -4.88 -5.93
C ARG A 7 2.32 -3.42 -5.52
N VAL A 8 3.36 -2.90 -4.88
CA VAL A 8 3.54 -1.46 -4.65
C VAL A 8 4.44 -0.94 -5.77
N LEU A 9 3.90 -0.05 -6.60
CA LEU A 9 4.64 0.51 -7.74
C LEU A 9 5.62 1.58 -7.27
N PRO A 10 6.68 1.89 -8.05
CA PRO A 10 7.68 2.89 -7.63
C PRO A 10 7.08 4.26 -7.28
N ASP A 11 6.08 4.72 -8.03
CA ASP A 11 5.39 5.98 -7.77
C ASP A 11 4.57 5.96 -6.46
N ALA A 12 4.06 4.79 -6.07
CA ALA A 12 3.45 4.61 -4.75
C ALA A 12 4.49 4.67 -3.63
N VAL A 13 5.67 4.08 -3.84
CA VAL A 13 6.77 4.17 -2.85
C VAL A 13 7.13 5.63 -2.62
N ASP A 14 7.34 6.41 -3.68
CA ASP A 14 7.64 7.84 -3.58
C ASP A 14 6.54 8.59 -2.81
N ALA A 15 5.27 8.33 -3.13
CA ALA A 15 4.14 8.94 -2.45
C ALA A 15 4.09 8.59 -0.95
N ILE A 16 4.35 7.33 -0.58
CA ILE A 16 4.36 6.87 0.83
C ILE A 16 5.51 7.52 1.58
N ILE A 17 6.71 7.58 0.99
CA ILE A 17 7.86 8.25 1.61
C ILE A 17 7.55 9.74 1.83
N ASP A 18 6.95 10.41 0.86
CA ASP A 18 6.55 11.81 1.00
C ASP A 18 5.53 12.03 2.13
N LEU A 19 4.55 11.12 2.30
CA LEU A 19 3.54 11.19 3.37
C LEU A 19 4.15 11.13 4.78
N TYR A 20 5.21 10.35 4.95
CA TYR A 20 5.81 10.09 6.26
C TYR A 20 7.20 10.70 6.44
N ARG A 21 7.66 11.54 5.50
CA ARG A 21 9.03 12.09 5.45
C ARG A 21 9.49 12.82 6.72
N ASP A 22 8.54 13.42 7.44
CA ASP A 22 8.82 14.19 8.66
C ASP A 22 8.64 13.37 9.94
N ARG A 23 8.36 12.06 9.82
CA ARG A 23 8.24 11.14 10.96
C ARG A 23 9.53 10.33 11.11
N PRO A 24 10.19 10.35 12.28
CA PRO A 24 11.41 9.58 12.48
C PRO A 24 11.12 8.08 12.60
N GLY A 25 12.03 7.25 12.07
CA GLY A 25 11.93 5.79 12.12
C GLY A 25 11.07 5.19 11.00
N CYS A 26 10.77 3.90 11.10
CA CYS A 26 10.07 3.13 10.05
C CYS A 26 8.68 2.65 10.45
N ARG A 27 8.22 2.91 11.68
CA ARG A 27 6.96 2.36 12.18
C ARG A 27 5.75 2.77 11.32
N ASP A 28 5.68 4.04 10.91
CA ASP A 28 4.61 4.50 10.04
C ASP A 28 4.67 3.84 8.65
N LEU A 29 5.87 3.56 8.13
CA LEU A 29 6.06 2.85 6.87
C LEU A 29 5.65 1.38 6.99
N GLU A 30 5.94 0.73 8.11
CA GLU A 30 5.50 -0.63 8.43
C GLU A 30 3.97 -0.71 8.50
N GLN A 31 3.33 0.27 9.15
CA GLN A 31 1.87 0.37 9.24
C GLN A 31 1.22 0.65 7.87
N ALA A 32 1.82 1.51 7.06
CA ALA A 32 1.37 1.73 5.69
C ALA A 32 1.46 0.45 4.85
N ALA A 33 2.55 -0.29 4.95
CA ALA A 33 2.72 -1.58 4.26
C ALA A 33 1.68 -2.62 4.73
N GLU A 34 1.42 -2.70 6.03
CA GLU A 34 0.38 -3.57 6.60
C GLU A 34 -1.01 -3.22 6.05
N HIS A 35 -1.35 -1.92 6.01
CA HIS A 35 -2.64 -1.47 5.50
C HIS A 35 -2.81 -1.79 4.00
N LEU A 36 -1.80 -1.54 3.16
CA LEU A 36 -1.83 -1.89 1.74
C LEU A 36 -1.96 -3.39 1.52
N ALA A 37 -1.23 -4.20 2.31
CA ALA A 37 -1.33 -5.65 2.24
C ALA A 37 -2.72 -6.17 2.67
N GLY A 38 -3.29 -5.59 3.73
CA GLY A 38 -4.64 -5.93 4.19
C GLY A 38 -5.72 -5.57 3.17
N HIS A 39 -5.63 -4.38 2.57
CA HIS A 39 -6.52 -3.98 1.47
C HIS A 39 -6.38 -4.93 0.28
N ALA A 40 -5.16 -5.28 -0.14
CA ALA A 40 -4.95 -6.21 -1.25
C ALA A 40 -5.56 -7.58 -0.96
N LEU A 41 -5.37 -8.09 0.25
CA LEU A 41 -5.94 -9.36 0.69
C LEU A 41 -7.47 -9.33 0.62
N TYR A 42 -8.11 -8.26 1.10
CA TYR A 42 -9.56 -8.10 1.03
C TYR A 42 -10.08 -8.11 -0.43
N GLU A 43 -9.47 -7.32 -1.30
CA GLU A 43 -9.85 -7.24 -2.72
C GLU A 43 -9.71 -8.59 -3.44
N ILE A 44 -8.70 -9.38 -3.08
CA ILE A 44 -8.46 -10.70 -3.68
C ILE A 44 -9.49 -11.71 -3.17
N GLU A 45 -9.60 -11.86 -1.85
CA GLU A 45 -10.40 -12.93 -1.22
C GLU A 45 -11.90 -12.63 -1.28
N THR A 46 -12.28 -11.36 -1.16
CA THR A 46 -13.68 -10.92 -1.10
C THR A 46 -14.13 -10.28 -2.41
N GLY A 47 -13.28 -9.44 -3.01
CA GLY A 47 -13.57 -8.74 -4.26
C GLY A 47 -13.40 -9.60 -5.53
N GLY A 48 -12.75 -10.76 -5.41
CA GLY A 48 -12.46 -11.65 -6.55
C GLY A 48 -11.36 -11.13 -7.49
N ALA A 49 -10.59 -10.14 -7.07
CA ALA A 49 -9.43 -9.68 -7.83
C ALA A 49 -8.35 -10.76 -7.87
N SER A 50 -7.67 -10.93 -9.01
CA SER A 50 -6.52 -11.85 -9.10
C SER A 50 -5.21 -11.26 -8.61
N LYS A 51 -5.12 -9.92 -8.55
CA LYS A 51 -3.98 -9.16 -8.03
C LYS A 51 -4.37 -7.70 -7.83
N VAL A 52 -3.63 -7.01 -6.97
CA VAL A 52 -3.76 -5.58 -6.70
C VAL A 52 -2.42 -4.89 -6.89
N ALA A 53 -2.43 -3.79 -7.64
CA ALA A 53 -1.30 -2.89 -7.77
C ALA A 53 -1.66 -1.52 -7.18
N PHE A 54 -0.77 -0.96 -6.38
CA PHE A 54 -0.88 0.37 -5.80
C PHE A 54 0.05 1.32 -6.55
N GLY A 55 -0.53 2.29 -7.25
CA GLY A 55 0.18 3.48 -7.73
C GLY A 55 0.00 4.65 -6.75
N ALA A 56 0.62 5.79 -7.04
CA ALA A 56 0.66 6.95 -6.15
C ALA A 56 -0.73 7.42 -5.67
N ALA A 57 -1.70 7.51 -6.60
CA ALA A 57 -3.05 7.99 -6.29
C ALA A 57 -3.79 7.05 -5.32
N LYS A 58 -3.77 5.74 -5.60
CA LYS A 58 -4.44 4.73 -4.76
C LYS A 58 -3.78 4.62 -3.38
N ALA A 59 -2.45 4.72 -3.32
CA ALA A 59 -1.73 4.71 -2.06
C ALA A 59 -2.10 5.91 -1.18
N ARG A 60 -2.18 7.11 -1.76
CA ARG A 60 -2.63 8.33 -1.05
C ARG A 60 -4.06 8.20 -0.55
N GLU A 61 -4.98 7.79 -1.41
CA GLU A 61 -6.40 7.59 -1.04
C GLU A 61 -6.56 6.67 0.17
N LEU A 62 -5.75 5.61 0.27
CA LEU A 62 -5.83 4.64 1.36
C LEU A 62 -5.11 5.03 2.65
N LEU A 63 -4.08 5.88 2.56
CA LEU A 63 -3.20 6.18 3.70
C LEU A 63 -3.43 7.57 4.30
N GLU A 64 -4.07 8.47 3.55
CA GLU A 64 -4.46 9.81 4.01
C GLU A 64 -5.89 9.85 4.61
N GLY A 65 -6.65 8.75 4.50
CA GLY A 65 -8.03 8.61 4.98
C GLY A 65 -8.18 8.31 6.46
#